data_AF-A0A9E1WSC2-F1
#
_entry.id   AF-A0A9E1WSC2-F1
#
_cell.length_a   1.000
_cell.length_b   1.000
_cell.length_c   1.000
_cell.angle_alpha   90.00
_cell.angle_beta   90.00
_cell.angle_gamma   90.00
#
_symmetry.space_group_name_H-M   'P 1'
#
loop_
_entity.id
_entity.type
_entity.pdbx_description
1 polymer ?
#
loop_
_entity_poly.entity_id
_entity_poly.type
_entity_poly.pdbx_seq_one_letter_code
_entity_poly.pdbx_strand_id
1 'polypeptide(L)'
;GQGSLEIAKRSRGTPRIANRLLRRVRDFADVKTNGVINIQIAKEALETLKVDEAGLEQLDRDYLSLIITKFSAGPVGLDTLATALGEERSTLEDMIEPYLLQQGFIMRTPRGRIATDLAFSHIGEVRISHTQDLYGK
;
A
#
# COMPACT_ATOMS: atom_id res chain seq x y z
N GLY A 1 12.55 -18.22 -13.85
CA GLY A 1 11.47 -18.86 -14.64
C GLY A 1 10.34 -17.87 -14.87
N GLN A 2 9.33 -18.22 -15.69
CA GLN A 2 8.23 -17.29 -16.01
C GLN A 2 7.47 -16.76 -14.76
N GLY A 3 7.32 -17.58 -13.70
CA GLY A 3 6.74 -17.12 -12.42
C GLY A 3 7.57 -16.07 -11.68
N SER A 4 8.90 -16.09 -11.84
CA SER A 4 9.81 -15.07 -11.27
C SER A 4 9.60 -13.70 -11.93
N LEU A 5 9.27 -13.69 -13.22
CA LEU A 5 9.06 -12.47 -14.00
C LEU A 5 7.78 -11.73 -13.56
N GLU A 6 6.74 -12.48 -13.21
CA GLU A 6 5.46 -11.92 -12.77
C GLU A 6 5.53 -11.33 -11.35
N ILE A 7 6.31 -11.98 -10.46
CA ILE A 7 6.66 -11.43 -9.14
C ILE A 7 7.50 -10.15 -9.31
N ALA A 8 8.45 -10.13 -10.25
CA ALA A 8 9.30 -8.97 -10.51
C ALA A 8 8.54 -7.75 -11.07
N LYS A 9 7.46 -7.96 -11.84
CA LYS A 9 6.59 -6.86 -12.28
C LYS A 9 5.81 -6.24 -11.12
N ARG A 10 5.34 -7.07 -10.18
CA ARG A 10 4.49 -6.62 -9.05
C ARG A 10 5.28 -6.22 -7.80
N SER A 11 6.59 -6.46 -7.79
CA SER A 11 7.48 -6.06 -6.71
C SER A 11 7.86 -4.58 -6.73
N ARG A 12 7.33 -3.81 -7.68
CA ARG A 12 7.52 -2.35 -7.77
C ARG A 12 8.99 -1.95 -7.90
N GLY A 13 9.83 -2.84 -8.46
CA GLY A 13 11.28 -2.64 -8.57
C GLY A 13 12.05 -2.73 -7.24
N THR A 14 11.36 -3.07 -6.14
CA THR A 14 11.95 -3.09 -4.80
C THR A 14 12.33 -4.51 -4.41
N PRO A 15 13.64 -4.84 -4.23
CA PRO A 15 14.09 -6.19 -3.91
C PRO A 15 13.42 -6.79 -2.67
N ARG A 16 13.10 -5.95 -1.69
CA ARG A 16 12.42 -6.35 -0.45
C ARG A 16 10.96 -6.78 -0.68
N ILE A 17 10.21 -6.06 -1.52
CA ILE A 17 8.83 -6.39 -1.87
C ILE A 17 8.81 -7.67 -2.73
N ALA A 18 9.78 -7.83 -3.64
CA ALA A 18 9.94 -9.06 -4.41
C ALA A 18 10.12 -10.28 -3.49
N ASN A 19 10.98 -10.17 -2.47
CA ASN A 19 11.19 -11.23 -1.49
C ASN A 19 9.95 -11.51 -0.63
N ARG A 20 9.17 -10.49 -0.27
CA ARG A 20 7.90 -10.67 0.46
C ARG A 20 6.85 -11.39 -0.39
N LEU A 21 6.63 -10.92 -1.61
CA LEU A 21 5.70 -11.55 -2.55
C LEU A 21 6.11 -12.99 -2.84
N LEU A 22 7.41 -13.24 -3.05
CA LEU A 22 7.92 -14.59 -3.24
C LEU A 22 7.65 -15.50 -2.03
N ARG A 23 7.84 -14.99 -0.80
CA ARG A 23 7.52 -15.75 0.42
C ARG A 23 6.03 -16.05 0.51
N ARG A 24 5.16 -15.08 0.29
CA ARG A 24 3.70 -15.28 0.33
C ARG A 24 3.21 -16.24 -0.76
N VAL A 25 3.78 -16.15 -1.96
CA VAL A 25 3.49 -17.10 -3.06
C VAL A 25 3.97 -18.51 -2.69
N ARG A 26 5.11 -18.63 -2.00
CA ARG A 26 5.62 -19.91 -1.50
C ARG A 26 4.73 -20.49 -0.41
N ASP A 27 4.35 -19.70 0.60
CA ASP A 27 3.45 -20.12 1.68
C ASP A 27 2.11 -20.61 1.10
N PHE A 28 1.59 -19.92 0.08
CA PHE A 28 0.39 -20.35 -0.64
C PHE A 28 0.58 -21.68 -1.38
N ALA A 29 1.72 -21.85 -2.06
CA ALA A 29 2.04 -23.09 -2.79
C ALA A 29 2.27 -24.30 -1.86
N ASP A 30 2.83 -24.07 -0.68
CA ASP A 30 3.02 -25.11 0.35
C ASP A 30 1.68 -25.63 0.86
N VAL A 31 0.69 -24.75 1.06
CA VAL A 31 -0.67 -25.14 1.50
C VAL A 31 -1.48 -25.82 0.39
N LYS A 32 -1.32 -25.40 -0.87
CA LYS A 32 -2.19 -25.84 -1.98
C LYS A 32 -1.62 -26.97 -2.83
N THR A 33 -0.30 -27.13 -2.92
CA THR A 33 0.36 -27.91 -3.99
C THR A 33 1.63 -28.65 -3.56
N ASN A 34 1.83 -28.91 -2.27
CA ASN A 34 3.04 -29.60 -1.79
C ASN A 34 4.36 -28.88 -2.18
N GLY A 35 4.32 -27.55 -2.34
CA GLY A 35 5.51 -26.70 -2.51
C GLY A 35 6.03 -26.50 -3.94
N VAL A 36 5.32 -26.98 -4.98
CA VAL A 36 5.73 -26.76 -6.38
C VAL A 36 5.18 -25.44 -6.92
N ILE A 37 6.04 -24.43 -7.09
CA ILE A 37 5.64 -23.13 -7.66
C ILE A 37 5.65 -23.21 -9.20
N ASN A 38 4.47 -23.28 -9.82
CA ASN A 38 4.29 -23.11 -11.26
C ASN A 38 3.64 -21.75 -11.58
N ILE A 39 3.59 -21.38 -12.88
CA ILE A 39 3.06 -20.08 -13.31
C ILE A 39 1.59 -19.86 -12.93
N GLN A 40 0.79 -20.94 -12.88
CA GLN A 40 -0.63 -20.88 -12.57
C GLN A 40 -0.82 -20.58 -11.08
N ILE A 41 -0.05 -21.22 -10.21
CA ILE A 41 -0.06 -21.00 -8.75
C ILE A 41 0.46 -19.60 -8.41
N ALA A 42 1.49 -19.12 -9.12
CA ALA A 42 1.96 -17.75 -8.94
C ALA A 42 0.89 -16.72 -9.31
N LYS A 43 0.14 -16.95 -10.41
CA LYS A 43 -1.00 -16.10 -10.79
C LYS A 43 -2.14 -16.17 -9.77
N GLU A 44 -2.56 -17.36 -9.36
CA GLU A 44 -3.64 -17.56 -8.39
C GLU A 44 -3.28 -16.95 -7.02
N ALA A 45 -2.04 -17.11 -6.57
CA ALA A 45 -1.54 -16.46 -5.37
C ALA A 45 -1.57 -14.94 -5.51
N LEU A 46 -1.08 -14.38 -6.62
CA LEU A 46 -1.07 -12.92 -6.85
C LEU A 46 -2.47 -12.32 -7.02
N GLU A 47 -3.44 -13.05 -7.57
CA GLU A 47 -4.86 -12.67 -7.58
C GLU A 47 -5.45 -12.72 -6.18
N THR A 48 -5.16 -13.77 -5.41
CA THR A 48 -5.57 -13.91 -4.01
C THR A 48 -4.97 -12.81 -3.13
N LEU A 49 -3.77 -12.34 -3.46
CA LEU A 49 -3.08 -11.26 -2.76
C LEU A 49 -3.73 -9.88 -2.97
N LYS A 50 -4.74 -9.77 -3.86
CA LYS A 50 -5.54 -8.54 -4.09
C LYS A 50 -4.66 -7.30 -4.27
N VAL A 51 -3.62 -7.43 -5.09
CA VAL A 51 -2.79 -6.30 -5.52
C VAL A 51 -3.54 -5.54 -6.60
N ASP A 52 -3.70 -4.22 -6.45
CA ASP A 52 -4.38 -3.40 -7.45
C ASP A 52 -3.48 -3.02 -8.64
N GLU A 53 -4.03 -2.28 -9.60
CA GLU A 53 -3.33 -1.87 -10.83
C GLU A 53 -2.12 -0.97 -10.56
N ALA A 54 -2.09 -0.23 -9.43
CA ALA A 54 -0.96 0.57 -8.99
C ALA A 54 0.08 -0.23 -8.18
N GLY A 55 -0.15 -1.54 -8.01
CA GLY A 55 0.72 -2.41 -7.24
C GLY A 55 0.51 -2.33 -5.73
N LEU A 56 -0.54 -1.64 -5.25
CA LEU A 56 -0.82 -1.51 -3.83
C LEU A 56 -1.50 -2.78 -3.31
N GLU A 57 -1.00 -3.28 -2.18
CA GLU A 57 -1.61 -4.36 -1.43
C GLU A 57 -2.69 -3.84 -0.49
N GLN A 58 -3.44 -4.75 0.15
CA GLN A 58 -4.52 -4.37 1.05
C GLN A 58 -4.06 -3.39 2.15
N LEU A 59 -2.92 -3.67 2.81
CA LEU A 59 -2.39 -2.79 3.85
C LEU A 59 -1.98 -1.41 3.32
N ASP A 60 -1.48 -1.32 2.08
CA ASP A 60 -1.18 -0.02 1.45
C ASP A 60 -2.46 0.80 1.27
N ARG A 61 -3.55 0.16 0.79
CA ARG A 61 -4.85 0.80 0.61
C ARG A 61 -5.51 1.18 1.94
N ASP A 62 -5.40 0.31 2.94
CA ASP A 62 -5.93 0.56 4.29
C ASP A 62 -5.21 1.74 4.94
N TYR A 63 -3.88 1.84 4.75
CA TYR A 63 -3.08 2.99 5.18
C TYR A 63 -3.57 4.29 4.53
N LEU A 64 -3.76 4.32 3.20
CA LEU A 64 -4.27 5.50 2.49
C LEU A 64 -5.70 5.87 2.92
N SER A 65 -6.58 4.88 2.97
CA SER A 65 -7.98 5.04 3.38
C SER A 65 -8.08 5.57 4.80
N LEU A 66 -7.23 5.09 5.71
CA LEU A 66 -7.20 5.57 7.09
C LEU A 66 -6.81 7.04 7.18
N ILE A 67 -5.77 7.49 6.45
CA ILE A 67 -5.38 8.90 6.40
C ILE A 67 -6.53 9.75 5.85
N ILE A 68 -7.14 9.32 4.75
CA ILE A 68 -8.17 10.10 4.05
C ILE A 68 -9.46 10.18 4.87
N THR A 69 -9.99 9.04 5.30
CA THR A 69 -11.33 8.96 5.90
C THR A 69 -11.33 9.26 7.40
N LYS A 70 -10.37 8.73 8.18
CA LYS A 70 -10.36 8.92 9.64
C LYS A 70 -9.58 10.14 10.09
N PHE A 71 -8.56 10.53 9.33
CA PHE A 71 -7.71 11.68 9.68
C PHE A 71 -7.91 12.88 8.76
N SER A 72 -8.98 12.91 7.96
CA SER A 72 -9.33 14.05 7.10
C SER A 72 -8.16 14.49 6.20
N ALA A 73 -7.52 13.52 5.55
CA ALA A 73 -6.29 13.68 4.77
C ALA A 73 -5.00 13.97 5.57
N GLY A 74 -5.03 13.94 6.91
CA GLY A 74 -3.90 14.25 7.78
C GLY A 74 -3.84 15.73 8.21
N PRO A 75 -2.74 16.18 8.85
CA PRO A 75 -1.54 15.42 9.17
C PRO A 75 -1.74 14.42 10.33
N VAL A 76 -1.18 13.21 10.19
CA VAL A 76 -1.24 12.16 11.22
C VAL A 76 0.15 11.56 11.50
N GLY A 77 0.44 11.28 12.78
CA GLY A 77 1.70 10.67 13.22
C GLY A 77 1.80 9.19 12.83
N LEU A 78 3.02 8.70 12.61
CA LEU A 78 3.22 7.29 12.24
C LEU A 78 2.78 6.32 13.34
N ASP A 79 3.03 6.66 14.60
CA ASP A 79 2.63 5.81 15.74
C ASP A 79 1.11 5.70 15.83
N THR A 80 0.38 6.77 15.50
CA THR A 80 -1.08 6.77 15.44
C THR A 80 -1.58 5.86 14.31
N LEU A 81 -0.95 5.93 13.13
CA LEU A 81 -1.28 5.05 12.01
C LEU A 81 -0.99 3.58 12.32
N ALA A 82 0.17 3.30 12.90
CA ALA A 82 0.58 1.96 13.33
C ALA A 82 -0.42 1.37 14.33
N THR A 83 -0.78 2.15 15.36
CA THR A 83 -1.77 1.75 16.38
C THR A 83 -3.14 1.48 15.76
N ALA A 84 -3.60 2.35 14.86
CA ALA A 84 -4.92 2.21 14.25
C ALA A 84 -5.01 1.05 13.24
N LEU A 85 -3.89 0.66 12.62
CA LEU A 85 -3.80 -0.48 11.70
C LEU A 85 -3.47 -1.79 12.43
N GLY A 86 -3.07 -1.75 13.70
CA GLY A 86 -2.60 -2.93 14.43
C GLY A 86 -1.24 -3.43 13.94
N GLU A 87 -0.43 -2.55 13.36
CA GLU A 87 0.86 -2.87 12.76
C GLU A 87 2.02 -2.27 13.55
N GLU A 88 3.21 -2.85 13.40
CA GLU A 88 4.42 -2.21 13.92
C GLU A 88 4.76 -0.95 13.12
N ARG A 89 5.29 0.06 13.81
CA ARG A 89 5.79 1.30 13.17
C ARG A 89 6.81 0.99 12.07
N SER A 90 7.73 0.07 12.34
CA SER A 90 8.77 -0.41 11.42
C SER A 90 8.18 -0.97 10.13
N THR A 91 7.12 -1.78 10.23
CA THR A 91 6.38 -2.31 9.07
C THR A 91 5.92 -1.18 8.15
N LEU A 92 5.31 -0.14 8.71
CA LEU A 92 4.82 0.98 7.90
C LEU A 92 5.99 1.78 7.30
N GLU A 93 7.01 2.09 8.09
CA GLU A 93 8.16 2.90 7.67
C GLU A 93 9.04 2.21 6.61
N ASP A 94 9.25 0.90 6.75
CA ASP A 94 10.20 0.14 5.94
C ASP A 94 9.56 -0.56 4.74
N MET A 95 8.25 -0.81 4.78
CA MET A 95 7.55 -1.59 3.75
C MET A 95 6.46 -0.83 3.01
N ILE A 96 5.80 0.14 3.64
CA ILE A 96 4.63 0.81 3.06
C ILE A 96 5.01 2.21 2.56
N GLU A 97 5.50 3.07 3.45
CA GLU A 97 5.80 4.47 3.15
C GLU A 97 6.77 4.69 2.00
N PRO A 98 7.83 3.88 1.78
CA PRO A 98 8.80 4.15 0.71
C PRO A 98 8.13 4.23 -0.67
N TYR A 99 7.22 3.30 -0.97
CA TYR A 99 6.51 3.30 -2.26
C TYR A 99 5.46 4.40 -2.33
N LEU A 100 4.66 4.58 -1.26
CA LEU A 100 3.62 5.61 -1.25
C LEU A 100 4.20 7.03 -1.37
N LEU A 101 5.37 7.28 -0.78
CA LEU A 101 6.11 8.53 -0.94
C LEU A 101 6.69 8.68 -2.34
N GLN A 102 7.32 7.62 -2.87
CA GLN A 102 7.93 7.65 -4.19
C GLN A 102 6.92 7.89 -5.31
N GLN A 103 5.73 7.28 -5.23
CA GLN A 103 4.64 7.50 -6.19
C GLN A 103 3.85 8.79 -5.91
N GLY A 104 4.07 9.45 -4.77
CA GLY A 104 3.40 10.69 -4.41
C GLY A 104 1.97 10.50 -3.91
N PHE A 105 1.59 9.33 -3.40
CA PHE A 105 0.31 9.11 -2.72
C PHE A 105 0.23 9.84 -1.37
N ILE A 106 1.36 9.96 -0.68
CA ILE A 106 1.47 10.67 0.60
C ILE A 106 2.65 11.64 0.59
N MET A 107 2.60 12.62 1.49
CA MET A 107 3.71 13.50 1.82
C MET A 107 4.02 13.44 3.31
N ARG A 108 5.31 13.53 3.66
CA ARG A 108 5.75 13.73 5.05
C ARG A 108 5.89 15.22 5.34
N THR A 109 5.36 15.63 6.48
CA THR A 109 5.54 16.97 7.05
C THR A 109 6.07 16.84 8.49
N PRO A 110 6.59 17.92 9.10
CA PRO A 110 6.97 17.90 10.52
C PRO A 110 5.82 17.50 11.46
N ARG A 111 4.57 17.72 11.03
CA ARG A 111 3.35 17.42 11.82
C ARG A 111 2.81 16.00 11.58
N GLY A 112 3.31 15.28 10.58
CA GLY A 112 2.79 13.95 10.21
C GLY A 112 2.64 13.75 8.71
N ARG A 113 1.95 12.67 8.34
CA ARG A 113 1.68 12.25 6.96
C ARG A 113 0.37 12.84 6.48
N ILE A 114 0.37 13.28 5.23
CA ILE A 114 -0.78 13.88 4.54
C ILE A 114 -1.02 13.10 3.26
N ALA A 115 -2.28 12.78 2.95
CA ALA A 115 -2.67 12.17 1.68
C ALA A 115 -2.73 13.24 0.57
N THR A 116 -2.22 12.91 -0.62
CA THR A 116 -2.27 13.80 -1.79
C THR A 116 -3.52 13.54 -2.62
N ASP A 117 -3.78 14.40 -3.61
CA ASP A 117 -4.88 14.22 -4.56
C ASP A 117 -4.78 12.89 -5.36
N LEU A 118 -3.57 12.37 -5.54
CA LEU A 118 -3.35 11.07 -6.16
C LEU A 118 -3.93 9.94 -5.31
N ALA A 119 -3.76 10.00 -3.98
CA ALA A 119 -4.35 9.00 -3.08
C ALA A 119 -5.88 9.03 -3.12
N PHE A 120 -6.48 10.22 -3.09
CA PHE A 120 -7.92 10.40 -3.24
C PHE A 120 -8.45 9.78 -4.54
N SER A 121 -7.82 10.15 -5.66
CA SER A 121 -8.17 9.64 -6.99
C SER A 121 -8.07 8.11 -7.06
N HIS A 122 -7.04 7.53 -6.43
CA HIS A 122 -6.81 6.09 -6.43
C HIS A 122 -7.81 5.31 -5.59
N ILE A 123 -8.17 5.80 -4.41
CA ILE A 123 -9.15 5.11 -3.55
C ILE A 123 -10.61 5.37 -3.98
N GLY A 124 -10.83 6.23 -4.98
CA GLY A 124 -12.15 6.58 -5.49
C GLY A 124 -12.90 7.60 -4.62
N GLU A 125 -12.19 8.33 -3.77
CA GLU A 125 -12.76 9.36 -2.91
C GLU A 125 -12.57 10.75 -3.51
N VAL A 126 -13.60 11.60 -3.46
CA VAL A 126 -13.49 12.99 -3.93
C VAL A 126 -12.95 13.85 -2.79
N ARG A 127 -11.83 14.54 -3.03
CA ARG A 127 -11.35 15.55 -2.09
C ARG A 127 -12.35 16.70 -2.06
N ILE A 128 -13.08 16.85 -0.96
CA ILE A 128 -13.87 18.05 -0.73
C ILE A 128 -12.89 19.16 -0.36
N SER A 129 -12.51 19.97 -1.34
CA SER A 129 -11.78 21.22 -1.09
C SER A 129 -12.69 22.15 -0.27
N HIS A 130 -12.45 22.23 1.04
CA HIS A 130 -12.90 23.38 1.83
C HIS A 130 -12.08 24.60 1.44
N THR A 131 -12.45 25.20 0.31
CA THR A 131 -11.99 26.53 -0.11
C THR A 131 -13.20 27.46 -0.11
N GLN A 132 -13.67 27.81 1.09
CA GLN A 132 -14.70 28.82 1.42
C GLN A 132 -14.68 28.88 2.97
N ASP A 133 -14.43 29.95 3.71
CA ASP A 133 -14.34 31.38 3.47
C ASP A 133 -13.37 31.99 4.52
N LEU A 134 -12.29 32.65 4.10
CA LEU A 134 -11.49 33.50 5.02
C LEU A 134 -11.36 34.95 4.53
N TYR A 135 -12.04 35.31 3.44
CA TYR A 135 -12.20 36.70 2.99
C TYR A 135 -13.63 36.96 2.51
N GLY A 136 -14.59 36.60 3.36
CA GLY A 136 -16.01 36.82 3.17
C GLY A 136 -16.63 37.76 4.20
N LYS A 137 -15.95 38.88 4.52
CA LYS A 137 -16.46 40.20 4.97
C LYS A 137 -15.32 41.04 5.55
#